data_AF-A0A3M8F4T3-F1
#
_entry.id   AF-A0A3M8F4T3-F1
#
_cell.length_a   1.000
_cell.length_b   1.000
_cell.length_c   1.000
_cell.angle_alpha   90.00
_cell.angle_beta   90.00
_cell.angle_gamma   90.00
#
_symmetry.space_group_name_H-M   'P 1'
#
loop_
_entity.id
_entity.type
_entity.pdbx_description
1 polymer ?
#
loop_
_entity_poly.entity_id
_entity_poly.type
_entity_poly.pdbx_seq_one_letter_code
_entity_poly.pdbx_strand_id
1 'polypeptide(L)'
;MSIERKVLAVASGGGHWVQLMRLKPLFEGMKVEFLTTDAAYSAEVGKPVLVVRDANMWDKAGLAVMFLQVALTVIKVRPDVVITTGAAPGFAALLFGRLIGAKTVWIDSIANSEMLSSSGSHARRFADLWLTQWEHLATPQGPYFMGSVL
;
A
#
# COMPACT_ATOMS: atom_id res chain seq x y z
N MET A 1 -26.91 11.52 -1.12
CA MET A 1 -25.80 11.09 -0.24
C MET A 1 -24.65 10.65 -1.12
N SER A 2 -23.54 11.40 -1.15
CA SER A 2 -22.31 10.86 -1.73
C SER A 2 -21.87 9.69 -0.86
N ILE A 3 -21.54 8.56 -1.48
CA ILE A 3 -20.98 7.42 -0.75
C ILE A 3 -19.56 7.84 -0.37
N GLU A 4 -19.33 8.09 0.91
CA GLU A 4 -18.02 8.45 1.44
C GLU A 4 -17.12 7.20 1.37
N ARG A 5 -16.16 7.21 0.44
CA ARG A 5 -15.27 6.06 0.19
C ARG A 5 -14.36 5.83 1.39
N LYS A 6 -14.27 4.57 1.83
CA LYS A 6 -13.30 4.12 2.83
C LYS A 6 -12.01 3.65 2.15
N VAL A 7 -10.90 4.26 2.52
CA VAL A 7 -9.57 3.97 1.99
C VAL A 7 -8.72 3.31 3.07
N LEU A 8 -8.06 2.21 2.73
CA LEU A 8 -6.96 1.67 3.52
C LEU A 8 -5.65 2.06 2.84
N ALA A 9 -4.93 3.01 3.44
CA ALA A 9 -3.66 3.52 2.96
C ALA A 9 -2.52 2.77 3.67
N VAL A 10 -1.70 2.05 2.92
CA VAL A 10 -0.75 1.08 3.45
C VAL A 10 0.68 1.42 3.05
N ALA A 11 1.57 1.52 4.02
CA ALA A 11 3.00 1.58 3.78
C ALA A 11 3.75 0.96 4.96
N SER A 12 4.83 0.24 4.67
CA SER A 12 5.83 -0.04 5.70
C SER A 12 6.48 1.27 6.17
N GLY A 13 7.36 1.22 7.16
CA GLY A 13 8.11 2.40 7.60
C GLY A 13 9.11 2.97 6.58
N GLY A 14 9.78 4.04 6.99
CA GLY A 14 10.84 4.72 6.25
C GLY A 14 10.35 5.37 4.96
N GLY A 15 11.11 5.20 3.88
CA GLY A 15 10.82 5.86 2.59
C GLY A 15 9.46 5.51 1.99
N HIS A 16 8.90 4.33 2.27
CA HIS A 16 7.55 3.96 1.83
C HIS A 16 6.48 4.83 2.51
N TRP A 17 6.61 5.05 3.82
CA TRP A 17 5.74 5.91 4.59
C TRP A 17 5.82 7.37 4.12
N VAL A 18 7.03 7.89 3.95
CA VAL A 18 7.25 9.25 3.44
C VAL A 18 6.53 9.45 2.10
N GLN A 19 6.67 8.51 1.17
CA GLN A 19 5.98 8.55 -0.12
C GLN A 19 4.46 8.48 0.03
N LEU A 20 3.93 7.66 0.94
CA LEU A 20 2.49 7.60 1.19
C LEU A 20 1.97 8.94 1.74
N MET A 21 2.73 9.60 2.60
CA MET A 21 2.35 10.91 3.16
C MET A 21 2.35 12.02 2.12
N ARG A 22 3.14 11.91 1.03
CA ARG A 22 3.04 12.84 -0.11
C ARG A 22 1.68 12.77 -0.81
N LEU A 23 0.98 11.65 -0.69
CA LEU A 23 -0.37 11.46 -1.21
C LEU A 23 -1.45 11.98 -0.26
N LYS A 24 -1.12 12.55 0.91
CA LYS A 24 -2.11 13.03 1.88
C LYS A 24 -3.19 13.96 1.30
N PRO A 25 -2.88 14.90 0.36
CA PRO A 25 -3.92 15.71 -0.28
C PRO A 25 -4.97 14.90 -1.06
N LEU A 26 -4.62 13.71 -1.57
CA LEU A 26 -5.57 12.79 -2.24
C LEU A 26 -6.66 12.29 -1.29
N PHE A 27 -6.37 12.27 0.02
CA PHE A 27 -7.23 11.68 1.04
C PHE A 27 -8.22 12.66 1.66
N GLU A 28 -8.20 13.94 1.25
CA GLU A 28 -9.09 14.95 1.77
C GLU A 28 -10.56 14.61 1.48
N GLY A 29 -11.39 14.64 2.51
CA GLY A 29 -12.82 14.28 2.41
C GLY A 29 -13.10 12.77 2.31
N MET A 30 -12.09 11.90 2.50
CA MET A 30 -12.26 10.44 2.51
C MET A 30 -12.09 9.85 3.93
N LYS A 31 -12.73 8.70 4.20
CA LYS A 31 -12.47 7.94 5.42
C LYS A 31 -11.23 7.09 5.25
N VAL A 32 -10.09 7.58 5.71
CA VAL A 32 -8.82 6.87 5.56
C VAL A 32 -8.45 6.14 6.84
N GLU A 33 -8.07 4.88 6.74
CA GLU A 33 -7.34 4.14 7.77
C GLU A 33 -5.90 3.95 7.28
N PHE A 34 -4.93 4.19 8.15
CA PHE A 34 -3.51 3.99 7.81
C PHE A 34 -3.03 2.69 8.43
N LEU A 35 -2.38 1.84 7.64
CA LEU A 35 -1.71 0.62 8.10
C LEU A 35 -0.20 0.71 7.86
N THR A 36 0.57 0.43 8.90
CA THR A 36 2.02 0.52 8.89
C THR A 36 2.69 -0.51 9.81
N THR A 37 4.02 -0.50 9.87
CA THR A 37 4.83 -1.37 10.74
C THR A 37 5.31 -0.66 12.01
N ASP A 38 5.11 0.65 12.12
CA ASP A 38 5.55 1.46 13.27
C ASP A 38 4.42 2.35 13.82
N ALA A 39 4.12 2.20 15.11
CA ALA A 39 3.08 2.97 15.79
C ALA A 39 3.41 4.47 15.92
N ALA A 40 4.69 4.84 15.85
CA ALA A 40 5.15 6.23 15.98
C ALA A 40 4.53 7.15 14.91
N TYR A 41 4.19 6.60 13.74
CA TYR A 41 3.57 7.33 12.65
C TYR A 41 2.16 7.86 12.95
N SER A 42 1.52 7.40 14.04
CA SER A 42 0.28 8.01 14.54
C SER A 42 0.39 9.51 14.81
N ALA A 43 1.56 9.99 15.24
CA ALA A 43 1.82 11.41 15.46
C ALA A 43 1.77 12.23 14.16
N GLU A 44 2.25 11.67 13.03
CA GLU A 44 2.31 12.37 11.75
C GLU A 44 0.93 12.51 11.07
N VAL A 45 0.03 11.55 11.31
CA VAL A 45 -1.34 11.57 10.78
C VAL A 45 -2.36 12.14 11.77
N GLY A 46 -1.94 12.42 13.02
CA GLY A 46 -2.80 13.00 14.06
C GLY A 46 -3.94 12.08 14.52
N LYS A 47 -3.81 10.77 14.32
CA LYS A 47 -4.81 9.77 14.71
C LYS A 47 -4.17 8.37 14.85
N PRO A 48 -4.83 7.41 15.51
CA PRO A 48 -4.33 6.05 15.59
C PRO A 48 -4.07 5.44 14.20
N VAL A 49 -2.99 4.65 14.12
CA VAL A 49 -2.67 3.83 12.94
C VAL A 49 -2.83 2.36 13.27
N LEU A 50 -3.14 1.56 12.26
CA LEU A 50 -3.17 0.11 12.34
C LEU A 50 -1.73 -0.39 12.18
N VAL A 51 -1.28 -1.23 13.11
CA VAL A 51 0.11 -1.69 13.12
C VAL A 51 0.17 -3.19 12.88
N VAL A 52 1.02 -3.61 11.96
CA VAL A 52 1.35 -5.01 11.70
C VAL A 52 2.82 -5.27 11.95
N ARG A 53 3.19 -6.53 12.12
CA ARG A 53 4.57 -6.96 12.34
C ARG A 53 5.45 -6.51 11.17
N ASP A 54 6.59 -5.91 11.52
CA ASP A 54 7.67 -5.70 10.56
C ASP A 54 8.38 -7.03 10.28
N ALA A 55 8.48 -7.39 9.00
CA ALA A 55 9.08 -8.64 8.56
C ALA A 55 9.70 -8.46 7.18
N ASN A 56 10.85 -9.09 6.98
CA ASN A 56 11.57 -9.09 5.71
C ASN A 56 11.54 -10.49 5.06
N MET A 57 12.08 -10.60 3.84
CA MET A 57 12.08 -11.84 3.06
C MET A 57 12.81 -13.03 3.70
N TRP A 58 13.66 -12.78 4.69
CA TRP A 58 14.40 -13.82 5.42
C TRP A 58 13.61 -14.35 6.63
N ASP A 59 12.70 -13.54 7.21
CA ASP A 59 11.79 -13.95 8.30
C ASP A 59 10.47 -14.50 7.74
N LYS A 60 10.49 -15.73 7.22
CA LYS A 60 9.30 -16.37 6.63
C LYS A 60 8.14 -16.52 7.62
N ALA A 61 8.45 -16.83 8.89
CA ALA A 61 7.45 -16.95 9.94
C ALA A 61 6.83 -15.58 10.27
N GLY A 62 7.66 -14.55 10.38
CA GLY A 62 7.20 -13.18 10.55
C GLY A 62 6.36 -12.67 9.38
N LEU A 63 6.72 -13.02 8.14
CA LEU A 63 5.90 -12.72 6.97
C LEU A 63 4.55 -13.41 7.04
N ALA A 64 4.47 -14.67 7.43
CA ALA A 64 3.19 -15.37 7.58
C ALA A 64 2.30 -14.69 8.64
N VAL A 65 2.89 -14.29 9.77
CA VAL A 65 2.17 -13.53 10.82
C VAL A 65 1.71 -12.18 10.31
N MET A 66 2.57 -11.43 9.62
CA MET A 66 2.21 -10.13 9.02
C MET A 66 1.07 -10.28 8.01
N PHE A 67 1.12 -11.26 7.12
CA PHE A 67 0.05 -11.53 6.16
C PHE A 67 -1.27 -11.84 6.86
N LEU A 68 -1.26 -12.65 7.92
CA LEU A 68 -2.45 -12.93 8.71
C LEU A 68 -3.00 -11.67 9.37
N GLN A 69 -2.14 -10.83 9.96
CA GLN A 69 -2.56 -9.56 10.56
C GLN A 69 -3.17 -8.60 9.54
N VAL A 70 -2.57 -8.49 8.35
CA VAL A 70 -3.10 -7.68 7.25
C VAL A 70 -4.45 -8.24 6.79
N ALA A 71 -4.59 -9.56 6.62
CA ALA A 71 -5.84 -10.19 6.23
C ALA A 71 -6.98 -9.87 7.22
N LEU A 72 -6.74 -10.08 8.52
CA LEU A 72 -7.71 -9.78 9.57
C LEU A 72 -8.07 -8.30 9.59
N THR A 73 -7.08 -7.43 9.37
CA THR A 73 -7.30 -5.98 9.32
C THR A 73 -8.17 -5.59 8.13
N VAL A 74 -7.88 -6.10 6.92
CA VAL A 74 -8.66 -5.84 5.72
C VAL A 74 -10.11 -6.31 5.88
N ILE A 75 -10.32 -7.50 6.44
CA ILE A 75 -11.66 -8.06 6.71
C ILE A 75 -12.43 -7.20 7.72
N LYS A 76 -11.75 -6.67 8.74
CA LYS A 76 -12.36 -5.81 9.77
C LYS A 76 -12.66 -4.41 9.25
N VAL A 77 -11.73 -3.79 8.55
CA VAL A 77 -11.86 -2.43 8.02
C VAL A 77 -12.88 -2.39 6.89
N ARG A 78 -12.90 -3.42 6.03
CA ARG A 78 -13.67 -3.48 4.77
C ARG A 78 -13.52 -2.21 3.93
N PRO A 79 -12.32 -1.91 3.43
CA PRO A 79 -12.11 -0.74 2.58
C PRO A 79 -12.80 -0.88 1.22
N ASP A 80 -13.23 0.25 0.67
CA ASP A 80 -13.64 0.34 -0.75
C ASP A 80 -12.41 0.40 -1.66
N VAL A 81 -11.30 0.97 -1.15
CA VAL A 81 -10.05 1.15 -1.88
C VAL A 81 -8.86 0.81 -0.98
N VAL A 82 -7.90 0.04 -1.48
CA VAL A 82 -6.58 -0.13 -0.90
C VAL A 82 -5.57 0.59 -1.77
N ILE A 83 -4.77 1.46 -1.16
CA ILE A 83 -3.66 2.16 -1.83
C ILE A 83 -2.37 1.89 -1.07
N THR A 84 -1.29 1.60 -1.78
CA THR A 84 0.02 1.36 -1.17
C THR A 84 1.17 1.90 -1.99
N THR A 85 2.24 2.27 -1.30
CA THR A 85 3.56 2.59 -1.87
C THR A 85 4.53 1.39 -1.75
N GLY A 86 4.01 0.16 -1.56
CA GLY A 86 4.76 -1.03 -1.14
C GLY A 86 4.95 -1.09 0.39
N ALA A 87 5.82 -1.92 0.97
CA ALA A 87 6.50 -3.11 0.48
C ALA A 87 5.62 -4.37 0.68
N ALA A 88 6.09 -5.39 1.40
CA ALA A 88 5.36 -6.64 1.65
C ALA A 88 3.97 -6.44 2.32
N PRO A 89 3.79 -5.54 3.33
CA PRO A 89 2.46 -5.26 3.89
C PRO A 89 1.49 -4.68 2.86
N GLY A 90 2.00 -3.82 1.97
CA GLY A 90 1.23 -3.28 0.85
C GLY A 90 0.75 -4.37 -0.09
N PHE A 91 1.62 -5.33 -0.42
CA PHE A 91 1.27 -6.45 -1.28
C PHE A 91 0.20 -7.35 -0.66
N ALA A 92 0.37 -7.68 0.63
CA ALA A 92 -0.64 -8.42 1.38
C ALA A 92 -2.00 -7.67 1.39
N ALA A 93 -1.99 -6.36 1.58
CA ALA A 93 -3.20 -5.56 1.61
C ALA A 93 -3.92 -5.54 0.25
N LEU A 94 -3.17 -5.49 -0.86
CA LEU A 94 -3.75 -5.61 -2.20
C LEU A 94 -4.38 -6.98 -2.42
N LEU A 95 -3.66 -8.04 -2.08
CA LEU A 95 -4.15 -9.42 -2.21
C LEU A 95 -5.49 -9.58 -1.47
N PHE A 96 -5.54 -9.24 -0.18
CA PHE A 96 -6.75 -9.42 0.62
C PHE A 96 -7.84 -8.40 0.27
N GLY A 97 -7.48 -7.17 -0.08
CA GLY A 97 -8.41 -6.14 -0.53
C GLY A 97 -9.16 -6.57 -1.78
N ARG A 98 -8.43 -7.10 -2.78
CA ARG A 98 -9.03 -7.63 -4.00
C ARG A 98 -9.97 -8.80 -3.73
N LEU A 99 -9.61 -9.70 -2.82
CA LEU A 99 -10.44 -10.85 -2.45
C LEU A 99 -11.79 -10.45 -1.85
N ILE A 100 -11.89 -9.30 -1.20
CA ILE A 100 -13.14 -8.77 -0.65
C ILE A 100 -13.82 -7.73 -1.56
N GLY A 101 -13.31 -7.54 -2.78
CA GLY A 101 -13.90 -6.65 -3.79
C GLY A 101 -13.46 -5.17 -3.73
N ALA A 102 -12.45 -4.82 -2.93
CA ALA A 102 -11.91 -3.47 -2.91
C ALA A 102 -11.19 -3.15 -4.22
N LYS A 103 -11.20 -1.88 -4.63
CA LYS A 103 -10.30 -1.38 -5.67
C LYS A 103 -8.88 -1.29 -5.13
N THR A 104 -7.90 -1.59 -5.96
CA THR A 104 -6.52 -1.83 -5.53
C THR A 104 -5.53 -1.00 -6.33
N VAL A 105 -4.71 -0.21 -5.63
CA VAL A 105 -3.74 0.71 -6.23
C VAL A 105 -2.35 0.41 -5.67
N TRP A 106 -1.44 0.01 -6.55
CA TRP A 106 -0.01 -0.13 -6.26
C TRP A 106 0.77 1.03 -6.84
N ILE A 107 1.58 1.69 -6.02
CA ILE A 107 2.56 2.69 -6.44
C ILE A 107 3.92 2.13 -6.06
N ASP A 108 4.74 1.76 -7.04
CA ASP A 108 6.05 1.20 -6.71
C ASP A 108 6.95 2.27 -6.08
N SER A 109 7.76 1.84 -5.11
CA SER A 109 8.62 2.75 -4.37
C SER A 109 9.68 3.36 -5.28
N ILE A 110 10.00 4.63 -5.05
CA ILE A 110 11.06 5.32 -5.78
C ILE A 110 12.43 4.65 -5.66
N ALA A 111 12.65 3.90 -4.58
CA ALA A 111 13.89 3.13 -4.37
C ALA A 111 14.16 2.08 -5.47
N ASN A 112 13.14 1.70 -6.24
CA ASN A 112 13.21 0.70 -7.29
C ASN A 112 13.50 1.35 -8.66
N SER A 113 14.66 2.01 -8.81
CA SER A 113 15.00 2.79 -10.01
C SER A 113 15.44 1.96 -11.20
N GLU A 114 16.04 0.80 -10.97
CA GLU A 114 16.57 -0.05 -12.04
C GLU A 114 15.55 -1.11 -12.49
N MET A 115 14.77 -1.62 -11.55
CA MET A 115 13.76 -2.65 -11.77
C MET A 115 12.71 -2.59 -10.68
N LEU A 116 11.51 -3.10 -10.97
CA LEU A 116 10.44 -3.20 -9.98
C LEU A 116 10.84 -4.09 -8.81
N SER A 117 10.34 -3.74 -7.62
CA SER A 117 10.48 -4.64 -6.46
C SER A 117 9.87 -6.02 -6.74
N SER A 118 10.35 -7.05 -6.04
CA SER A 118 9.73 -8.38 -6.12
C SER A 118 8.22 -8.31 -5.84
N SER A 119 7.82 -7.63 -4.77
CA SER A 119 6.39 -7.38 -4.47
C SER A 119 5.69 -6.58 -5.57
N GLY A 120 6.34 -5.57 -6.13
CA GLY A 120 5.82 -4.76 -7.23
C GLY A 120 5.56 -5.54 -8.50
N SER A 121 6.46 -6.44 -8.88
CA SER A 121 6.26 -7.36 -10.02
C SER A 121 5.04 -8.27 -9.82
N HIS A 122 4.87 -8.82 -8.62
CA HIS A 122 3.72 -9.67 -8.29
C HIS A 122 2.40 -8.87 -8.13
N ALA A 123 2.49 -7.58 -7.79
CA ALA A 123 1.33 -6.73 -7.57
C ALA A 123 0.42 -6.61 -8.80
N ARG A 124 0.97 -6.76 -10.01
CA ARG A 124 0.21 -6.77 -11.29
C ARG A 124 -1.06 -7.62 -11.23
N ARG A 125 -0.99 -8.80 -10.60
CA ARG A 125 -2.12 -9.74 -10.54
C ARG A 125 -3.25 -9.25 -9.63
N PHE A 126 -2.92 -8.40 -8.67
CA PHE A 126 -3.82 -7.97 -7.60
C PHE A 126 -4.14 -6.48 -7.62
N ALA A 127 -3.52 -5.70 -8.50
CA ALA A 127 -3.74 -4.27 -8.65
C ALA A 127 -4.72 -3.97 -9.79
N ASP A 128 -5.70 -3.10 -9.55
CA ASP A 128 -6.51 -2.48 -10.60
C ASP A 128 -5.76 -1.31 -11.24
N LEU A 129 -4.93 -0.62 -10.47
CA LEU A 129 -3.99 0.39 -10.95
C LEU A 129 -2.58 0.08 -10.45
N TRP A 130 -1.66 -0.16 -11.38
CA TRP A 130 -0.28 -0.54 -11.10
C TRP A 130 0.65 0.53 -11.66
N LEU A 131 1.34 1.26 -10.78
CA LEU A 131 2.14 2.42 -11.14
C LEU A 131 3.62 2.22 -10.79
N THR A 132 4.48 2.79 -11.63
CA THR A 132 5.91 3.00 -11.39
C THR A 132 6.19 4.49 -11.35
N GLN A 133 7.22 4.89 -10.60
CA GLN A 133 7.71 6.27 -10.55
C GLN A 133 8.86 6.54 -11.50
N TRP A 134 9.21 5.55 -12.33
CA TRP A 134 10.28 5.62 -13.31
C TRP A 134 9.72 5.34 -14.70
N GLU A 135 9.81 6.34 -15.59
CA GLU A 135 9.22 6.27 -16.93
C GLU A 135 9.76 5.08 -17.74
N HIS A 136 11.07 4.80 -17.64
CA HIS A 136 11.71 3.70 -18.36
C HIS A 136 11.27 2.29 -17.88
N LEU A 137 10.62 2.19 -16.72
CA LEU A 137 10.05 0.94 -16.22
C LEU A 137 8.59 0.73 -16.67
N ALA A 138 7.98 1.72 -17.30
CA ALA A 138 6.60 1.61 -17.73
C ALA A 138 6.45 0.70 -18.95
N THR A 139 5.35 -0.03 -19.02
CA THR A 139 5.02 -0.85 -20.20
C THR A 139 3.58 -0.61 -20.66
N PRO A 140 3.22 -0.96 -21.92
CA PRO A 140 1.85 -0.78 -22.40
C PRO A 140 0.79 -1.55 -21.60
N GLN A 141 1.18 -2.63 -20.90
CA GLN A 141 0.28 -3.42 -20.03
C GLN A 141 0.49 -3.16 -18.53
N GLY A 142 1.23 -2.11 -18.20
CA GLY A 142 1.60 -1.78 -16.83
C GLY A 142 2.97 -2.35 -16.40
N PRO A 143 3.61 -1.79 -15.37
CA PRO A 143 3.12 -0.65 -14.59
C PRO A 143 3.09 0.61 -15.46
N TYR A 144 2.18 1.53 -15.15
CA TYR A 144 2.08 2.80 -15.86
C TYR A 144 2.92 3.85 -15.15
N PHE A 145 3.53 4.75 -15.92
CA PHE A 145 4.15 5.95 -15.36
C PHE A 145 3.13 7.09 -15.35
N MET A 146 2.94 7.73 -14.20
CA MET A 146 2.02 8.86 -14.02
C MET A 146 2.67 10.01 -13.22
N GLY A 147 4.00 10.08 -13.25
CA GLY A 147 4.79 11.00 -12.43
C GLY A 147 5.45 10.32 -11.22
N SER A 148 6.08 11.12 -10.37
CA SER A 148 6.77 10.69 -9.15
C SER A 148 6.31 11.49 -7.94
N VAL A 149 6.39 10.89 -6.76
CA VAL A 149 6.00 11.51 -5.48
C VAL A 149 7.20 12.07 -4.71
N LEU A 150 8.13 12.70 -5.42
CA LEU A 150 9.31 13.39 -4.86
C LEU A 150 8.94 14.67 -4.09
#